data_AF-X0KHA4-F1
#
_entry.id   AF-X0KHA4-F1
#
_cell.length_a   1.000
_cell.length_b   1.000
_cell.length_c   1.000
_cell.angle_alpha   90.00
_cell.angle_beta   90.00
_cell.angle_gamma   90.00
#
_symmetry.space_group_name_H-M   'P 1'
#
loop_
_entity.id
_entity.type
_entity.pdbx_description
1 polymer ?
#
loop_
_entity_poly.entity_id
_entity_poly.type
_entity_poly.pdbx_seq_one_letter_code
_entity_poly.pdbx_strand_id
1 'polypeptide(L)' 'MVQARDAIIDSDVALTKGANKCELWKGFAKRGLGMGAKYSSTSRTESFALPSGC' A
#
# COMPACT_ATOMS: atom_id res chain seq x y z
N MET A 1 3.26 7.73 6.41
CA MET A 1 3.69 6.83 5.31
C MET A 1 2.57 5.91 4.88
N VAL A 2 1.93 5.17 5.79
CA VAL A 2 0.76 4.31 5.49
C VAL A 2 -0.37 5.11 4.78
N GLN A 3 -0.75 6.28 5.32
CA GLN A 3 -1.76 7.14 4.67
C GLN A 3 -1.38 7.62 3.26
N ALA A 4 -0.09 7.87 2.99
CA ALA A 4 0.36 8.32 1.67
C ALA A 4 0.26 7.18 0.64
N ARG A 5 0.58 5.94 1.03
CA ARG A 5 0.35 4.75 0.21
C ARG A 5 -1.13 4.64 -0.16
N ASP A 6 -2.01 4.73 0.83
CA ASP A 6 -3.46 4.58 0.63
C ASP A 6 -3.99 5.67 -0.31
N ALA A 7 -3.58 6.93 -0.13
CA ALA A 7 -3.94 8.02 -1.02
C ALA A 7 -3.47 7.82 -2.47
N ILE A 8 -2.29 7.24 -2.70
CA ILE A 8 -1.78 6.93 -4.05
C ILE A 8 -2.62 5.81 -4.69
N ILE A 9 -2.97 4.78 -3.93
CA ILE A 9 -3.83 3.69 -4.42
C ILE A 9 -5.23 4.22 -4.75
N ASP A 10 -5.81 5.06 -3.90
CA ASP A 10 -7.10 5.68 -4.15
C ASP A 10 -7.07 6.63 -5.36
N SER A 11 -5.95 7.31 -5.58
CA SER A 11 -5.74 8.12 -6.79
C SER A 11 -5.73 7.25 -8.06
N ASP A 12 -5.11 6.07 -8.03
CA ASP A 12 -5.18 5.13 -9.16
C ASP A 12 -6.60 4.57 -9.36
N VAL A 13 -7.34 4.33 -8.28
CA VAL A 13 -8.77 3.98 -8.39
C VAL A 13 -9.55 5.07 -9.11
N ALA A 14 -9.34 6.33 -8.72
CA ALA A 14 -10.05 7.46 -9.30
C ALA A 14 -9.70 7.67 -10.77
N LEU A 15 -8.43 7.51 -11.15
CA LEU A 15 -7.94 7.81 -12.50
C LEU A 15 -8.05 6.64 -13.48
N THR A 16 -7.71 5.42 -13.05
CA THR A 16 -7.57 4.24 -13.91
C THR A 16 -8.55 3.13 -13.59
N LYS A 17 -9.47 3.35 -12.64
CA LYS A 17 -10.35 2.33 -12.06
C LYS A 17 -9.57 1.22 -11.33
N GLY A 18 -8.35 1.51 -10.89
CA GLY A 18 -7.53 0.58 -10.11
C GLY A 18 -6.77 -0.43 -10.96
N ALA A 19 -6.50 -0.10 -12.22
CA ALA A 19 -5.79 -1.01 -13.14
C ALA A 19 -4.37 -1.33 -12.67
N ASN A 20 -3.74 -0.45 -11.88
CA ASN A 20 -2.36 -0.61 -11.41
C ASN A 20 -2.28 -0.95 -9.92
N LYS A 21 -3.39 -1.30 -9.27
CA LYS A 21 -3.42 -1.58 -7.83
C LYS A 21 -2.38 -2.62 -7.42
N CYS A 22 -2.27 -3.71 -8.17
CA CYS A 22 -1.39 -4.81 -7.83
C CYS A 22 0.09 -4.38 -7.89
N GLU A 23 0.47 -3.67 -8.95
CA GLU A 23 1.82 -3.14 -9.16
C GLU A 23 2.19 -2.11 -8.08
N LEU A 24 1.26 -1.21 -7.73
CA LEU A 24 1.44 -0.24 -6.65
C LEU A 24 1.65 -0.98 -5.32
N TRP A 25 0.79 -1.93 -4.98
CA TRP A 25 0.92 -2.73 -3.76
C TRP A 25 2.24 -3.49 -3.72
N LYS A 26 2.69 -4.09 -4.84
CA LYS A 26 4.01 -4.74 -4.95
C LYS A 26 5.16 -3.77 -4.68
N GLY A 27 5.10 -2.57 -5.24
CA GLY A 27 6.11 -1.53 -5.03
C GLY A 27 6.24 -1.09 -3.57
N PHE A 28 5.12 -0.89 -2.88
CA PHE A 28 5.07 -0.52 -1.47
C PHE A 28 5.42 -1.69 -0.55
N ALA A 29 4.86 -2.87 -0.79
CA ALA A 29 5.13 -4.07 -0.01
C ALA A 29 6.61 -4.43 -0.01
N LYS A 30 7.31 -4.30 -1.15
CA LYS A 30 8.77 -4.51 -1.23
C LYS A 30 9.58 -3.64 -0.26
N ARG A 31 9.03 -2.52 0.18
CA ARG A 31 9.65 -1.57 1.12
C ARG A 31 8.99 -1.57 2.51
N GLY A 32 8.31 -2.65 2.89
CA GLY A 32 7.70 -2.76 4.22
C GLY A 32 6.37 -2.00 4.39
N LEU A 33 5.77 -1.51 3.30
CA LEU A 33 4.48 -0.79 3.32
C LEU A 33 3.30 -1.60 2.77
N GLY A 34 3.37 -2.93 2.86
CA GLY A 34 2.32 -3.86 2.47
C GLY A 34 1.07 -3.78 3.36
N MET A 35 0.08 -4.64 3.10
CA MET A 35 -1.27 -4.56 3.68
C MET A 35 -1.28 -4.42 5.21
N GLY A 36 -0.42 -5.14 5.92
CA GLY A 36 -0.33 -5.12 7.38
C GLY A 36 0.49 -3.97 7.97
N ALA A 37 1.01 -3.06 7.14
CA ALA A 37 1.89 -2.00 7.62
C ALA A 37 1.10 -1.01 8.49
N LYS A 38 1.61 -0.72 9.69
CA LYS A 38 0.98 0.18 10.64
C LYS A 38 1.93 1.29 11.05
N TYR A 39 1.39 2.50 11.04
CA TYR A 39 2.07 3.64 11.60
C TYR A 39 1.86 3.67 13.12
N SER A 40 2.94 3.85 13.86
CA SER A 40 2.93 4.27 15.26
C SER A 40 4.12 5.20 15.49
N SER A 41 3.98 6.11 16.45
CA SER A 41 4.97 7.12 16.78
C SER A 41 6.25 6.52 17.37
N THR A 42 6.13 5.39 18.07
CA THR A 42 7.23 4.74 18.81
C THR A 42 7.66 3.41 18.21
N SER A 43 6.78 2.70 17.50
CA SER A 43 7.09 1.42 16.88
C SER A 43 6.29 1.22 15.60
N ARG A 44 6.94 1.42 14.45
CA ARG A 44 6.31 1.21 13.15
C ARG A 44 6.30 -0.28 12.83
N THR A 45 5.17 -0.78 12.35
CA THR A 45 5.06 -2.16 11.87
C THR A 45 5.22 -2.17 10.37
N GLU A 46 6.27 -2.84 9.90
CA GLU A 46 6.47 -3.10 8.49
C GLU A 46 5.68 -4.34 8.06
N SER A 47 5.25 -4.36 6.80
CA SER A 47 4.59 -5.49 6.18
C SER A 47 5.03 -5.64 4.75
N PHE A 48 5.23 -6.88 4.31
CA PHE A 48 5.53 -7.22 2.91
C PHE A 48 4.37 -7.97 2.25
N ALA A 49 3.26 -8.15 2.98
CA ALA A 49 2.07 -8.81 2.48
C ALA A 49 1.33 -7.97 1.42
N LEU A 50 0.81 -8.65 0.40
CA LEU A 50 -0.06 -8.10 -0.62
C LEU A 50 -1.54 -8.35 -0.26
N PRO A 51 -2.48 -7.51 -0.74
CA PRO A 51 -3.90 -7.77 -0.61
C PRO A 51 -4.36 -9.00 -1.37
N SER A 52 -5.40 -9.66 -0.87
CA SER A 52 -6.12 -10.69 -1.62
C SER A 52 -6.75 -10.09 -2.89
N GLY A 53 -6.40 -10.63 -4.07
CA GLY A 53 -6.83 -10.08 -5.37
C GLY A 53 -5.73 -9.30 -6.11
N CYS A 54 -4.49 -9.39 -5.64
CA CYS A 54 -3.27 -8.91 -6.30
C CYS A 54 -2.28 -10.06 -6.48
#